data_AF-A0A6N8GEJ8-F1
#
_entry.id   AF-A0A6N8GEJ8-F1
#
_cell.length_a   1.000
_cell.length_b   1.000
_cell.length_c   1.000
_cell.angle_alpha   90.00
_cell.angle_beta   90.00
_cell.angle_gamma   90.00
#
_symmetry.space_group_name_H-M   'P 1'
#
loop_
_entity.id
_entity.type
_entity.pdbx_description
1 polymer ?
#
loop_
_entity_poly.entity_id
_entity_poly.type
_entity_poly.pdbx_seq_one_letter_code
_entity_poly.pdbx_strand_id
1 'polypeptide(L)' 'MNTDWRKSSYSQPSGDCLECRTSTEHALVRDTQHRDAGHLAFPLAEWRAFVMAAHTL' A
#
# COMPACT_ATOMS: atom_id res chain seq x y z
N MET A 1 -0.80 15.32 4.43
CA MET A 1 -0.82 14.03 3.72
C MET A 1 0.38 13.23 4.19
N ASN A 2 0.22 11.96 4.53
CA ASN A 2 1.33 11.15 5.03
C ASN A 2 2.18 10.65 3.86
N THR A 3 3.30 11.32 3.61
CA THR A 3 4.22 11.06 2.49
C THR A 3 5.27 9.99 2.79
N ASP A 4 5.20 9.38 3.97
CA ASP A 4 6.12 8.33 4.39
C ASP A 4 5.51 6.95 4.16
N TRP A 5 6.39 5.99 3.85
CA TRP A 5 6.02 4.58 3.78
C TRP A 5 5.62 4.07 5.15
N ARG A 6 4.46 3.42 5.25
CA ARG A 6 4.03 2.69 6.44
C ARG A 6 4.03 1.20 6.15
N LYS A 7 4.77 0.45 6.96
CA LYS A 7 4.71 -1.01 6.97
C LYS A 7 3.36 -1.47 7.53
N SER A 8 2.77 -2.46 6.90
CA SER A 8 1.54 -3.10 7.36
C SER A 8 1.76 -3.75 8.73
N SER A 9 0.78 -3.62 9.63
CA SER A 9 0.77 -4.33 10.91
C SER A 9 0.59 -5.85 10.76
N TYR A 10 0.11 -6.30 9.60
CA TYR A 10 -0.06 -7.71 9.27
C TYR A 10 1.21 -8.38 8.76
N SER A 11 2.29 -7.62 8.57
CA SER A 11 3.56 -8.17 8.14
C SER A 11 4.22 -8.99 9.26
N GLN A 12 4.47 -10.27 8.98
CA GLN A 12 5.08 -11.20 9.92
C GLN A 12 6.51 -11.57 9.49
N PRO A 13 7.34 -12.10 10.40
CA PRO A 13 8.69 -12.57 10.06
C PRO A 13 8.70 -13.64 8.95
N SER A 14 7.61 -14.39 8.81
CA SER A 14 7.44 -15.48 7.84
C SER A 14 6.79 -15.07 6.51
N GLY A 15 6.39 -13.80 6.32
CA GLY A 15 5.72 -13.39 5.07
C GLY A 15 4.87 -12.11 5.17
N ASP A 16 4.20 -11.77 4.07
CA ASP A 16 3.20 -10.68 3.98
C ASP A 16 3.75 -9.28 4.31
N CYS A 17 5.03 -9.10 4.02
CA CYS A 17 5.79 -7.89 4.26
C CYS A 17 5.46 -6.80 3.22
N LEU A 18 4.43 -6.00 3.47
CA LEU A 18 3.98 -4.92 2.59
C LEU A 18 4.12 -3.55 3.24
N GLU A 19 4.47 -2.55 2.43
CA GLU A 19 4.38 -1.15 2.80
C GLU A 19 3.47 -0.40 1.84
N CYS A 20 2.76 0.59 2.39
CA CYS A 20 1.94 1.50 1.60
C CYS A 20 2.26 2.96 1.92
N ARG A 21 2.00 3.82 0.94
CA ARG A 21 2.06 5.26 1.06
C ARG A 21 0.97 5.88 0.19
N THR A 22 0.43 7.02 0.62
CA THR A 22 -0.46 7.83 -0.22
C THR A 22 0.19 9.16 -0.58
N SER A 23 -0.16 9.65 -1.77
CA SER A 23 0.13 11.00 -2.24
C SER A 23 -1.19 11.67 -2.62
N THR A 24 -1.15 12.87 -3.19
CA THR A 24 -2.34 13.56 -3.68
C THR A 24 -3.08 12.76 -4.75
N GLU A 25 -2.32 12.12 -5.66
CA GLU A 25 -2.88 11.49 -6.86
C GLU A 25 -2.88 9.96 -6.81
N HIS A 26 -1.99 9.35 -6.00
CA HIS A 26 -1.76 7.90 -6.03
C HIS A 26 -1.67 7.27 -4.65
N ALA A 27 -2.10 6.01 -4.59
CA ALA A 27 -1.70 5.05 -3.57
C ALA A 27 -0.55 4.19 -4.12
N LEU A 28 0.52 4.06 -3.35
CA LEU A 28 1.70 3.30 -3.71
C LEU A 28 1.84 2.11 -2.78
N VAL A 29 2.12 0.94 -3.34
CA VAL A 29 2.28 -0.32 -2.59
C VAL A 29 3.56 -1.00 -3.04
N ARG A 30 4.35 -1.50 -2.08
CA ARG A 30 5.57 -2.25 -2.38
C ARG A 30 5.83 -3.37 -1.38
N ASP A 31 6.71 -4.28 -1.79
CA ASP A 31 7.30 -5.27 -0.92
C ASP A 31 8.32 -4.61 0.05
N THR A 32 8.17 -4.89 1.34
CA THR A 32 9.07 -4.36 2.39
C THR A 32 10.47 -4.97 2.29
N GLN A 33 10.57 -6.23 1.85
CA GLN A 33 11.83 -6.98 1.75
C GLN A 33 12.58 -6.64 0.45
N HIS A 34 11.85 -6.29 -0.61
CA HIS A 34 12.41 -5.98 -1.92
C HIS A 34 12.15 -4.52 -2.34
N ARG A 35 12.53 -3.55 -1.50
CA ARG A 35 12.25 -2.12 -1.74
C ARG A 35 12.83 -1.59 -3.06
N ASP A 36 13.96 -2.14 -3.48
CA ASP A 36 14.68 -1.73 -4.69
C ASP A 36 14.05 -2.29 -5.97
N ALA A 37 13.13 -3.27 -5.85
CA ALA A 37 12.37 -3.79 -6.98
C ALA A 37 11.27 -2.82 -7.46
N GLY A 38 11.09 -1.68 -6.79
CA GLY A 38 10.14 -0.64 -7.16
C GLY A 38 8.83 -0.70 -6.36
N HIS A 39 7.76 -0.17 -6.95
CA HIS A 39 6.45 -0.12 -6.32
C HIS A 39 5.35 -0.10 -7.38
N LEU A 40 4.16 -0.59 -7.00
CA LEU A 40 2.94 -0.42 -7.76
C LEU A 40 2.31 0.93 -7.43
N ALA A 41 1.76 1.61 -8.42
CA ALA A 41 1.06 2.87 -8.27
C ALA A 41 -0.37 2.74 -8.80
N PHE A 42 -1.33 3.13 -7.96
CA PHE A 42 -2.75 3.11 -8.28
C PHE A 42 -3.30 4.53 -8.16
N PRO A 43 -4.18 4.98 -9.08
CA PRO A 43 -4.92 6.23 -8.90
C PRO A 43 -5.66 6.22 -7.55
N LEU A 44 -5.56 7.33 -6.81
CA LEU A 44 -6.09 7.39 -5.44
C LEU A 44 -7.61 7.18 -5.39
N ALA A 45 -8.33 7.62 -6.43
CA ALA A 45 -9.77 7.42 -6.55
C ALA A 45 -10.14 5.92 -6.65
N GLU A 46 -9.43 5.17 -7.48
CA GLU A 46 -9.64 3.73 -7.67
C GLU A 46 -9.25 2.94 -6.43
N TRP A 47 -8.11 3.28 -5.81
CA TRP A 47 -7.69 2.67 -4.56
C TRP A 47 -8.73 2.82 -3.45
N ARG A 48 -9.33 4.02 -3.32
CA ARG A 48 -10.44 4.25 -2.38
C ARG A 48 -11.66 3.41 -2.71
N ALA A 49 -12.06 3.34 -3.98
CA ALA A 49 -13.20 2.53 -4.40
C ALA A 49 -12.97 1.04 -4.07
N PHE A 50 -11.78 0.53 -4.36
CA PHE A 50 -11.38 -0.84 -4.02
C PHE A 50 -11.47 -1.12 -2.53
N VAL A 51 -10.88 -0.27 -1.68
CA VAL A 51 -10.89 -0.48 -0.22
C VAL A 51 -12.32 -0.41 0.34
N MET A 52 -13.16 0.51 -0.13
CA MET A 52 -14.56 0.60 0.28
C MET A 52 -15.34 -0.67 -0.08
N ALA A 53 -15.13 -1.21 -1.29
CA ALA A 53 -15.74 -2.46 -1.71
C ALA A 53 -15.26 -3.63 -0.83
N ALA A 54 -13.95 -3.74 -0.58
CA ALA A 54 -13.37 -4.81 0.23
C ALA A 54 -13.78 -4.77 1.71
N HIS A 55 -14.03 -3.58 2.28
CA HIS A 55 -14.49 -3.43 3.67
C HIS A 55 -15.99 -3.75 3.86
N THR A 56 -16.77 -3.79 2.78
CA THR A 56 -18.22 -4.07 2.86
C THR A 56 -18.53 -5.58 2.77
N LEU A 57 -17.54 -6.39 2.40
CA LEU A 57 -17.61 -7.86 2.31
C LEU A 57 -17.13 -8.49 3.62
#